data_AF-A0A7W8B3D6-F1
#
_entry.id   AF-A0A7W8B3D6-F1
#
_cell.length_a   1.000
_cell.length_b   1.000
_cell.length_c   1.000
_cell.angle_alpha   90.00
_cell.angle_beta   90.00
_cell.angle_gamma   90.00
#
_symmetry.space_group_name_H-M   'P 1'
#
loop_
_entity.id
_entity.type
_entity.pdbx_description
1 polymer ?
#
loop_
_entity_poly.entity_id
_entity_poly.type
_entity_poly.pdbx_seq_one_letter_code
_entity_poly.pdbx_strand_id
1 'polypeptide(L)'
;MKLAKLDFLLRYPAHFNRLMAVRRPDVDAGEDPWLTGTIEQSMIRYKYGPWDPTYYALLGALTGKGLIEPKHEDAIATYCTTPAGREVARALAESESWRPVRDRAVLLRRYFNLTGTTLKNLIYETFPDIVEADWGTHL
;
A
#
# COMPACT_ATOMS: atom_id res chain seq x y z
N MET A 1 4.65 10.75 4.39
CA MET A 1 4.66 9.95 3.14
C MET A 1 3.31 9.27 2.89
N LYS A 2 2.64 9.59 1.77
CA LYS A 2 1.35 8.99 1.34
C LYS A 2 1.54 7.61 0.71
N LEU A 3 2.62 7.43 -0.05
CA LEU A 3 2.91 6.18 -0.78
C LEU A 3 2.95 4.96 0.15
N ALA A 4 3.74 4.99 1.23
CA ALA A 4 3.81 3.88 2.18
C ALA A 4 2.47 3.53 2.84
N LYS A 5 1.55 4.50 2.99
CA LYS A 5 0.22 4.23 3.56
C LYS A 5 -0.70 3.55 2.55
N LEU A 6 -0.61 3.93 1.27
CA LEU A 6 -1.32 3.23 0.21
C LEU A 6 -0.74 1.82 -0.01
N ASP A 7 0.59 1.68 0.05
CA ASP A 7 1.29 0.40 -0.01
C ASP A 7 0.90 -0.52 1.16
N PHE A 8 0.78 0.03 2.38
CA PHE A 8 0.24 -0.67 3.53
C PHE A 8 -1.13 -1.28 3.25
N LEU A 9 -2.09 -0.49 2.76
CA LEU A 9 -3.43 -1.00 2.44
C LEU A 9 -3.43 -1.97 1.26
N LEU A 10 -2.48 -1.82 0.32
CA LEU A 10 -2.35 -2.75 -0.79
C LEU A 10 -1.85 -4.13 -0.32
N ARG A 11 -0.86 -4.14 0.59
CA ARG A 11 -0.21 -5.34 1.13
C ARG A 11 -1.06 -6.08 2.16
N TYR A 12 -1.82 -5.36 2.99
CA TYR A 12 -2.61 -5.95 4.08
C TYR A 12 -4.11 -5.91 3.76
N PRO A 13 -4.66 -6.94 3.10
CA PRO A 13 -6.04 -6.94 2.61
C PRO A 13 -7.09 -6.86 3.72
N ALA A 14 -6.85 -7.48 4.88
CA ALA A 14 -7.76 -7.39 6.02
C ALA A 14 -7.96 -5.94 6.49
N HIS A 15 -6.87 -5.16 6.52
CA HIS A 15 -6.90 -3.74 6.86
C HIS A 15 -7.60 -2.93 5.77
N PHE A 16 -7.34 -3.21 4.50
CA PHE A 16 -8.07 -2.59 3.40
C PHE A 16 -9.58 -2.84 3.48
N ASN A 17 -10.00 -4.09 3.68
CA ASN A 17 -11.41 -4.47 3.76
C ASN A 17 -12.12 -3.80 4.94
N ARG A 18 -11.48 -3.77 6.12
CA ARG A 18 -12.03 -3.07 7.30
C ARG A 18 -12.19 -1.57 7.04
N LEU A 19 -11.24 -0.93 6.37
CA LEU A 19 -11.36 0.48 5.99
C LEU A 19 -12.41 0.73 4.90
N MET A 20 -12.56 -0.17 3.93
CA MET A 20 -13.62 -0.11 2.93
C MET A 20 -14.99 -0.21 3.58
N ALA A 21 -15.18 -1.14 4.52
CA ALA A 21 -16.44 -1.30 5.24
C ALA A 21 -16.84 -0.02 6.02
N VAL A 22 -15.86 0.70 6.58
CA VAL A 22 -16.12 1.98 7.28
C VAL A 22 -16.42 3.11 6.30
N ARG A 23 -15.66 3.22 5.21
CA ARG A 23 -15.71 4.39 4.32
C ARG A 23 -16.75 4.26 3.20
N ARG A 24 -16.98 3.04 2.72
CA ARG A 24 -17.78 2.67 1.55
C ARG A 24 -18.45 1.30 1.77
N PRO A 25 -19.35 1.17 2.76
CA PRO A 25 -19.99 -0.09 3.11
C PRO A 25 -20.75 -0.73 1.94
N ASP A 26 -21.26 0.07 1.00
CA ASP A 26 -22.03 -0.40 -0.15
C ASP A 26 -21.15 -0.85 -1.35
N VAL A 27 -19.83 -0.83 -1.20
CA VAL A 27 -18.90 -1.21 -2.27
C VAL A 27 -18.27 -2.56 -1.91
N ASP A 28 -18.47 -3.55 -2.77
CA ASP A 28 -17.76 -4.81 -2.69
C ASP A 28 -16.25 -4.60 -2.89
N ALA A 29 -15.48 -4.97 -1.86
CA ALA A 29 -14.02 -4.88 -1.86
C ALA A 29 -13.36 -6.08 -2.57
N GLY A 30 -14.16 -7.08 -2.96
CA GLY A 30 -13.73 -8.33 -3.55
C GLY A 30 -13.22 -9.33 -2.51
N GLU A 31 -13.22 -10.61 -2.90
CA GLU A 31 -12.55 -11.67 -2.16
C GLU A 31 -11.03 -11.58 -2.37
N ASP A 32 -10.25 -11.89 -1.33
CA ASP A 32 -8.81 -12.01 -1.48
C ASP A 32 -8.40 -13.50 -1.39
N PRO A 33 -7.90 -14.11 -2.48
CA PRO A 33 -7.42 -15.48 -2.46
C PRO A 33 -6.20 -15.68 -1.54
N TRP A 34 -5.55 -14.59 -1.12
CA TRP A 34 -4.42 -14.59 -0.20
C TRP A 34 -4.83 -14.40 1.27
N LEU A 35 -6.13 -14.38 1.61
CA LEU A 35 -6.65 -14.36 2.99
C LEU A 35 -6.82 -15.79 3.59
N THR A 36 -5.91 -16.71 3.27
CA THR A 36 -5.95 -18.13 3.70
C THR A 36 -5.31 -18.43 5.07
N GLY A 37 -5.03 -17.42 5.91
CA GLY A 37 -4.35 -17.61 7.21
C GLY A 37 -2.85 -17.95 7.17
N THR A 38 -2.15 -17.78 6.05
CA THR A 38 -0.71 -18.06 5.95
C THR A 38 0.12 -17.02 6.72
N ILE A 39 1.26 -17.44 7.29
CA ILE A 39 2.19 -16.65 8.15
C ILE A 39 2.54 -15.25 7.59
N GLU A 40 2.47 -15.07 6.27
CA GLU A 40 2.71 -13.80 5.59
C GLU A 40 1.61 -12.73 5.79
N GLN A 41 0.52 -13.06 6.49
CA GLN A 41 -0.61 -12.16 6.73
C GLN A 41 -0.52 -11.37 8.04
N SER A 42 0.32 -11.78 9.00
CA SER A 42 0.52 -10.98 10.22
C SER A 42 1.25 -9.69 9.87
N MET A 43 0.63 -8.56 10.15
CA MET A 43 1.24 -7.25 9.97
C MET A 43 2.39 -7.10 10.96
N ILE A 44 3.62 -7.03 10.48
CA ILE A 44 4.75 -6.70 11.35
C ILE A 44 4.89 -5.18 11.39
N ARG A 45 4.76 -4.59 12.57
CA ARG A 45 4.87 -3.14 12.72
C ARG A 45 6.23 -2.65 12.21
N TYR A 46 6.16 -1.61 11.36
CA TYR A 46 7.26 -1.00 10.62
C TYR A 46 7.85 -1.79 9.46
N LYS A 47 7.51 -3.07 9.22
CA LYS A 47 7.99 -3.77 8.02
C LYS A 47 7.38 -3.15 6.76
N TYR A 48 8.25 -2.64 5.90
CA TYR A 48 7.95 -1.83 4.70
C TYR A 48 7.17 -0.54 4.98
N GLY A 49 7.28 0.01 6.19
CA GLY A 49 6.75 1.34 6.52
C GLY A 49 7.67 2.49 6.06
N PRO A 50 7.25 3.76 6.21
CA PRO A 50 8.10 4.93 5.94
C PRO A 50 9.39 5.00 6.77
N TRP A 51 9.52 4.13 7.78
CA TRP A 51 10.64 4.05 8.72
C TRP A 51 11.48 2.78 8.50
N ASP A 52 11.12 1.92 7.54
CA ASP A 52 11.89 0.73 7.18
C ASP A 52 12.96 1.08 6.13
N PRO A 53 14.26 0.87 6.43
CA PRO A 53 15.31 1.02 5.43
C PRO A 53 15.08 0.17 4.18
N THR A 54 14.46 -1.00 4.34
CA THR A 54 14.12 -1.93 3.25
C THR A 54 13.14 -1.29 2.25
N TYR A 55 12.25 -0.42 2.73
CA TYR A 55 11.32 0.29 1.86
C TYR A 55 12.06 1.24 0.91
N TYR A 56 13.02 2.02 1.44
CA TYR A 56 13.83 2.92 0.62
C TYR A 56 14.81 2.16 -0.28
N ALA A 57 15.33 1.01 0.15
CA ALA A 57 16.12 0.13 -0.70
C ALA A 57 15.31 -0.36 -1.91
N LEU A 58 14.03 -0.72 -1.72
CA LEU A 58 13.14 -1.09 -2.82
C LEU A 58 12.91 0.08 -3.79
N LEU A 59 12.65 1.29 -3.28
CA LEU A 59 12.51 2.49 -4.13
C LEU A 59 13.80 2.78 -4.90
N GLY A 60 14.96 2.63 -4.25
CA GLY A 60 16.27 2.76 -4.88
C GLY A 60 16.49 1.74 -6.00
N ALA A 61 16.10 0.49 -5.78
CA ALA A 61 16.16 -0.56 -6.80
C ALA A 61 15.23 -0.29 -7.99
N LEU A 62 14.00 0.16 -7.75
CA LEU A 62 13.06 0.54 -8.81
C LEU A 62 13.56 1.75 -9.61
N THR A 63 14.20 2.70 -8.93
CA THR A 63 14.84 3.87 -9.56
C THR A 63 16.03 3.46 -10.40
N GLY A 64 16.93 2.63 -9.87
CA GLY A 64 18.10 2.11 -10.60
C GLY A 64 17.73 1.22 -11.80
N LYS A 65 16.54 0.60 -11.78
CA LYS A 65 15.97 -0.13 -12.92
C LYS A 65 15.23 0.77 -13.92
N GLY A 66 15.14 2.07 -13.66
CA GLY A 66 14.43 3.02 -14.53
C GLY A 66 12.92 2.81 -14.57
N LEU A 67 12.32 2.15 -13.55
CA LEU A 67 10.87 1.91 -13.48
C LEU A 67 10.13 3.05 -12.80
N ILE A 68 10.79 3.73 -11.87
CA ILE A 68 10.30 4.97 -11.26
C ILE A 68 11.40 6.03 -11.33
N GLU A 69 11.00 7.29 -11.21
CA GLU A 69 11.89 8.43 -11.09
C GLU A 69 11.46 9.30 -9.91
N PRO A 70 12.41 9.83 -9.11
CA PRO A 70 12.08 10.81 -8.09
C PRO A 70 11.62 12.10 -8.77
N LYS A 71 10.63 12.77 -8.17
CA LYS A 71 10.25 14.12 -8.52
C LYS A 71 10.75 15.09 -7.46
N HIS A 72 11.36 16.16 -7.91
CA HIS A 72 11.75 17.28 -7.05
C HIS A 72 10.57 18.24 -6.94
N GLU A 73 9.61 17.87 -6.10
CA GLU A 73 8.53 18.74 -5.66
C GLU A 73 8.71 18.97 -4.15
N ASP A 74 9.18 20.17 -3.80
CA ASP A 74 9.40 20.62 -2.42
C ASP A 74 10.32 19.70 -1.57
N ALA A 75 10.19 19.78 -0.24
CA ALA A 75 10.92 18.97 0.73
C ALA A 75 10.37 17.53 0.86
N ILE A 76 9.43 17.11 0.01
CA ILE A 76 8.73 15.83 0.13
C ILE A 76 9.23 14.87 -0.96
N ALA A 77 9.78 13.72 -0.55
CA ALA A 77 10.12 12.66 -1.49
C ALA A 77 8.88 12.17 -2.25
N THR A 78 8.81 12.49 -3.54
CA THR A 78 7.76 12.04 -4.46
C THR A 78 8.38 11.23 -5.59
N TYR A 79 7.59 10.32 -6.17
CA TYR A 79 8.02 9.42 -7.23
C TYR A 79 6.97 9.36 -8.32
N CYS A 80 7.41 9.21 -9.56
CA CYS A 80 6.57 8.97 -10.72
C CYS A 80 7.00 7.67 -11.41
N THR A 81 6.04 6.93 -11.96
CA THR A 81 6.34 5.80 -12.83
C THR A 81 6.86 6.31 -14.18
N THR A 82 7.93 5.71 -14.69
CA THR A 82 8.42 5.97 -16.06
C THR A 82 7.54 5.24 -17.09
N PRO A 83 7.70 5.47 -18.41
CA PRO A 83 7.07 4.63 -19.42
C PRO A 83 7.38 3.13 -19.23
N ALA A 84 8.65 2.77 -18.99
CA ALA A 84 9.06 1.39 -18.74
C ALA A 84 8.38 0.80 -17.49
N GLY A 85 8.30 1.57 -16.41
CA GLY A 85 7.59 1.16 -15.20
C GLY A 85 6.09 0.94 -15.43
N ARG A 86 5.46 1.78 -16.25
CA ARG A 86 4.04 1.61 -16.62
C ARG A 86 3.81 0.33 -17.41
N GLU A 87 4.68 0.01 -18.36
CA GLU A 87 4.55 -1.23 -19.13
C GLU A 87 4.72 -2.47 -18.24
N VAL A 88 5.71 -2.48 -17.34
CA VAL A 88 5.88 -3.57 -16.37
C VAL A 88 4.66 -3.69 -15.44
N ALA A 89 4.18 -2.57 -14.90
CA ALA A 89 3.00 -2.57 -14.04
C ALA A 89 1.74 -3.06 -14.78
N ARG A 90 1.59 -2.71 -16.07
CA ARG A 90 0.49 -3.18 -16.91
C ARG A 90 0.57 -4.69 -17.15
N ALA A 91 1.73 -5.19 -17.54
CA ALA A 91 1.94 -6.63 -17.75
C ALA A 91 1.65 -7.45 -16.49
N LEU A 92 2.05 -6.95 -15.31
CA LEU A 92 1.67 -7.56 -14.04
C LEU A 92 0.15 -7.52 -13.82
N ALA A 93 -0.50 -6.37 -14.00
CA ALA A 93 -1.94 -6.21 -13.81
C ALA A 93 -2.81 -7.07 -14.77
N GLU A 94 -2.28 -7.42 -15.95
CA GLU A 94 -2.93 -8.30 -16.91
C GLU A 94 -2.80 -9.79 -16.55
N SER A 95 -1.86 -10.14 -15.67
CA SER A 95 -1.70 -11.52 -15.22
C SER A 95 -2.73 -11.90 -14.15
N GLU A 96 -3.30 -13.10 -14.29
CA GLU A 96 -4.37 -13.59 -13.42
C GLU A 96 -3.95 -13.67 -11.95
N SER A 97 -2.70 -14.06 -11.66
CA SER A 97 -2.17 -14.14 -10.29
C SER A 97 -2.10 -12.78 -9.58
N TRP A 98 -2.07 -11.68 -10.34
CA TRP A 98 -2.01 -10.32 -9.81
C TRP A 98 -3.37 -9.60 -9.82
N ARG A 99 -4.42 -10.25 -10.32
CA ARG A 99 -5.78 -9.71 -10.37
C ARG A 99 -6.23 -9.10 -9.03
N PRO A 100 -6.08 -9.77 -7.86
CA PRO A 100 -6.53 -9.20 -6.58
C PRO A 100 -5.78 -7.90 -6.21
N VAL A 101 -4.48 -7.83 -6.51
CA VAL A 101 -3.66 -6.64 -6.25
C VAL A 101 -4.09 -5.50 -7.17
N ARG A 102 -4.32 -5.77 -8.45
CA ARG A 102 -4.83 -4.79 -9.41
C ARG A 102 -6.18 -4.22 -8.94
N ASP A 103 -7.13 -5.08 -8.62
CA ASP A 103 -8.49 -4.66 -8.28
C ASP A 103 -8.49 -3.81 -7.00
N ARG A 104 -7.69 -4.20 -5.99
CA ARG A 104 -7.45 -3.39 -4.79
C ARG A 104 -6.79 -2.05 -5.11
N ALA A 105 -5.79 -2.01 -5.99
CA ALA A 105 -5.14 -0.76 -6.39
C ALA A 105 -6.13 0.22 -7.06
N VAL A 106 -7.08 -0.29 -7.86
CA VAL A 106 -8.16 0.52 -8.45
C VAL A 106 -9.07 1.11 -7.38
N LEU A 107 -9.51 0.31 -6.41
CA LEU A 107 -10.34 0.77 -5.29
C LEU A 107 -9.58 1.78 -4.41
N LEU A 108 -8.30 1.53 -4.13
CA LEU A 108 -7.43 2.47 -3.40
C LEU A 108 -7.31 3.81 -4.10
N ARG A 109 -7.09 3.81 -5.42
CA ARG A 109 -7.05 5.03 -6.21
C ARG A 109 -8.37 5.78 -6.18
N ARG A 110 -9.50 5.06 -6.23
CA ARG A 110 -10.83 5.66 -6.26
C ARG A 110 -11.27 6.23 -4.91
N TYR A 111 -11.02 5.52 -3.81
CA TYR A 111 -11.61 5.84 -2.51
C TYR A 111 -10.62 6.37 -1.47
N PHE A 112 -9.31 6.15 -1.67
CA PHE A 112 -8.25 6.54 -0.72
C PHE A 112 -7.20 7.48 -1.33
N ASN A 113 -7.51 8.13 -2.46
CA ASN A 113 -6.69 9.22 -3.00
C ASN A 113 -6.81 10.52 -2.17
N LEU A 114 -6.47 10.43 -0.88
CA LEU A 114 -6.55 11.50 0.11
C LEU A 114 -5.19 12.15 0.33
N THR A 115 -5.15 13.22 1.12
CA THR A 115 -3.87 13.76 1.60
C THR A 115 -3.17 12.75 2.51
N GLY A 116 -1.86 12.87 2.66
CA GLY A 116 -1.09 12.01 3.55
C GLY A 116 -1.55 12.09 5.01
N THR A 117 -2.02 13.26 5.46
CA THR A 117 -2.53 13.49 6.82
C THR A 117 -3.91 12.89 7.02
N THR A 118 -4.83 13.11 6.08
CA THR A 118 -6.18 12.53 6.15
C THR A 118 -6.10 11.00 6.15
N LEU A 119 -5.25 10.41 5.29
CA LEU A 119 -5.06 8.96 5.25
C LEU A 119 -4.41 8.43 6.54
N LYS A 120 -3.47 9.19 7.14
CA LYS A 120 -2.87 8.85 8.43
C LYS A 120 -3.94 8.75 9.52
N ASN A 121 -4.73 9.80 9.68
CA ASN A 121 -5.72 9.89 10.75
C ASN A 121 -6.77 8.79 10.59
N LEU A 122 -7.25 8.57 9.38
CA LEU A 122 -8.20 7.49 9.07
C LEU A 122 -7.67 6.10 9.46
N ILE A 123 -6.40 5.79 9.15
CA ILE A 123 -5.77 4.52 9.54
C ILE A 123 -5.68 4.42 11.06
N TYR A 124 -5.24 5.48 11.75
CA TYR A 124 -5.04 5.46 13.20
C TYR A 124 -6.37 5.39 13.97
N GLU A 125 -7.41 6.05 13.50
CA GLU A 125 -8.75 5.97 14.07
C GLU A 125 -9.38 4.58 13.89
N THR A 126 -9.10 3.91 12.77
CA THR A 126 -9.67 2.58 12.47
C THR A 126 -8.90 1.44 13.16
N PHE A 127 -7.58 1.63 13.35
CA PHE A 127 -6.67 0.63 13.90
C PHE A 127 -5.84 1.23 15.05
N PRO A 128 -6.44 1.43 16.24
CA PRO A 128 -5.72 1.97 17.39
C PRO A 128 -4.52 1.08 17.79
N ASP A 129 -4.64 -0.24 17.61
CA ASP A 129 -3.57 -1.21 17.93
C ASP A 129 -2.27 -0.96 17.12
N ILE A 130 -2.40 -0.44 15.89
CA ILE A 130 -1.25 -0.04 15.04
C ILE A 130 -0.59 1.24 15.55
N VAL A 131 -1.21 1.99 16.45
CA VAL A 131 -0.60 3.16 17.09
C VAL A 131 0.18 2.75 18.32
N GLU A 132 -0.29 1.75 19.07
CA GLU A 132 0.24 1.37 20.37
C GLU A 132 1.34 0.29 20.34
N ALA A 133 1.38 -0.58 19.33
CA ALA A 133 2.38 -1.65 19.25
C ALA A 133 3.86 -1.19 19.15
N ASP A 134 4.78 -2.00 19.66
CA ASP A 134 6.22 -1.76 19.53
C ASP A 134 6.78 -2.26 18.20
N TRP A 135 8.01 -1.85 17.87
CA TRP A 135 8.70 -2.28 16.66
C TRP A 135 8.85 -3.80 16.59
N GLY A 136 8.55 -4.41 15.44
CA GLY A 136 8.63 -5.86 15.24
C GLY A 136 7.45 -6.66 15.81
N THR A 137 6.45 -6.01 16.40
CA THR A 137 5.24 -6.69 16.90
C THR A 137 4.39 -7.20 15.74
N HIS A 138 3.93 -8.46 15.84
CA HIS A 138 2.96 -9.06 14.94
C HIS A 138 1.55 -8.64 15.35
N LEU A 139 0.80 -8.06 14.42
CA LEU A 139 -0.58 -7.61 14.55
C LEU A 139 -1.49 -8.25 13.48
#